data_AF-A0AAN8F8R1-F1
#
_entry.id   AF-A0AAN8F8R1-F1
#
_cell.length_a   1.000
_cell.length_b   1.000
_cell.length_c   1.000
_cell.angle_alpha   90.00
_cell.angle_beta   90.00
_cell.angle_gamma   90.00
#
_symmetry.space_group_name_H-M   'P 1'
#
loop_
_entity.id
_entity.type
_entity.pdbx_description
1 polymer ?
#
loop_
_entity_poly.entity_id
_entity_poly.type
_entity_poly.pdbx_seq_one_letter_code
_entity_poly.pdbx_strand_id
1 'polypeptide(L)'
;GDSNPHSKKEKKVRYAEIYRSICEALYAYLASNMESLIFEHNRSRFIAACLETTSSYDLFDRQVPAEMRQKCNEALAQIAKQEFVPMDNERFHLIEHPAGHFTLMAILRCDNALPEDQRLSVEIVNTLSKEELGPVVVIVIVYRCYHNSHSEKLLIKKSNSSKEEVSQIV
;
A
#
# COMPACT_ATOMS: atom_id res chain seq x y z
N GLY A 1 -1.02 31.46 16.84
CA GLY A 1 -0.06 30.68 16.04
C GLY A 1 0.78 29.79 16.94
N ASP A 2 1.91 29.33 16.42
CA ASP A 2 2.92 28.59 17.19
C ASP A 2 3.49 29.43 18.34
N SER A 3 3.91 28.76 19.42
CA SER A 3 4.52 29.39 20.62
C SER A 3 3.66 30.47 21.30
N ASN A 4 2.33 30.35 21.24
CA ASN A 4 1.44 31.29 21.92
C ASN A 4 1.44 31.09 23.46
N PRO A 5 1.05 32.13 24.23
CA PRO A 5 1.09 32.07 25.70
C PRO A 5 0.16 31.03 26.35
N HIS A 6 -0.80 30.47 25.62
CA HIS A 6 -1.87 29.62 26.18
C HIS A 6 -1.75 28.14 25.82
N SER A 7 -1.03 27.80 24.75
CA SER A 7 -0.83 26.41 24.32
C SER A 7 0.33 25.75 25.06
N LYS A 8 0.02 25.06 26.16
CA LYS A 8 1.03 24.43 27.04
C LYS A 8 1.41 23.00 26.66
N LYS A 9 0.52 22.28 25.96
CA LYS A 9 0.76 20.89 25.55
C LYS A 9 1.80 20.84 24.43
N GLU A 10 2.76 19.92 24.55
CA GLU A 10 3.77 19.65 23.52
C GLU A 10 3.12 19.34 22.17
N LYS A 11 3.72 19.82 21.07
CA LYS A 11 3.20 19.61 19.70
C LYS A 11 3.04 18.12 19.39
N LYS A 12 4.08 17.31 19.65
CA LYS A 12 4.09 15.87 19.38
C LYS A 12 2.93 15.14 20.05
N VAL A 13 2.70 15.42 21.34
CA VAL A 13 1.59 14.85 22.12
C VAL A 13 0.23 15.27 21.54
N ARG A 14 0.07 16.55 21.22
CA ARG A 14 -1.18 17.08 20.67
C ARG A 14 -1.56 16.43 19.34
N TYR A 15 -0.61 16.31 18.41
CA TYR A 15 -0.87 15.68 17.12
C TYR A 15 -1.17 14.19 17.27
N ALA A 16 -0.46 13.48 18.15
CA ALA A 16 -0.72 12.07 18.42
C ALA A 16 -2.13 11.82 18.99
N GLU A 17 -2.60 12.66 19.91
CA GLU A 17 -3.95 12.56 20.48
C GLU A 17 -5.05 12.84 19.43
N ILE A 18 -4.88 13.90 18.63
CA ILE A 18 -5.82 14.23 17.54
C ILE A 18 -5.87 13.07 16.55
N TYR A 19 -4.71 12.56 16.13
CA TYR A 19 -4.62 11.45 15.19
C TYR A 19 -5.30 10.19 15.74
N ARG A 20 -5.04 9.83 17.01
CA ARG A 20 -5.68 8.68 17.65
C ARG A 20 -7.21 8.80 17.66
N SER A 21 -7.75 10.01 17.85
CA SER A 21 -9.21 10.24 17.88
C SER A 21 -9.92 10.02 16.54
N ILE A 22 -9.21 10.15 15.42
CA ILE A 22 -9.77 9.97 14.07
C ILE A 22 -9.35 8.65 13.41
N CYS A 23 -8.37 7.95 13.99
CA CYS A 23 -7.62 6.89 13.35
C CYS A 23 -8.52 5.77 12.81
N GLU A 24 -9.37 5.21 13.67
CA GLU A 24 -10.24 4.08 13.32
C GLU A 24 -11.23 4.44 12.21
N ALA A 25 -11.96 5.54 12.36
CA ALA A 25 -12.92 6.01 11.37
C ALA A 25 -12.24 6.34 10.03
N LEU A 26 -11.04 6.93 10.06
CA LEU A 26 -10.26 7.27 8.87
C LEU A 26 -9.90 6.03 8.06
N TYR A 27 -9.36 4.99 8.71
CA TYR A 27 -8.94 3.77 8.01
C TYR A 27 -10.11 2.89 7.59
N ALA A 28 -11.20 2.86 8.37
CA ALA A 28 -12.43 2.22 7.94
C ALA A 28 -12.99 2.86 6.66
N TYR A 29 -12.97 4.20 6.58
CA TYR A 29 -13.35 4.94 5.38
C TYR A 29 -12.42 4.63 4.20
N LEU A 30 -11.09 4.66 4.42
CA LEU A 30 -10.11 4.34 3.38
C LEU A 30 -10.31 2.93 2.81
N ALA A 31 -10.43 1.92 3.67
CA ALA A 31 -10.62 0.53 3.24
C ALA A 31 -11.93 0.35 2.45
N SER A 32 -13.03 0.94 2.93
CA SER A 32 -14.35 0.78 2.30
C SER A 32 -14.50 1.54 0.98
N ASN A 33 -13.69 2.58 0.75
CA ASN A 33 -13.80 3.46 -0.43
C ASN A 33 -12.52 3.45 -1.29
N MET A 34 -11.63 2.46 -1.09
CA MET A 34 -10.30 2.45 -1.70
C MET A 34 -10.35 2.61 -3.22
N GLU A 35 -11.27 1.89 -3.87
CA GLU A 35 -11.44 1.90 -5.32
C GLU A 35 -11.89 3.28 -5.83
N SER A 36 -13.00 3.83 -5.32
CA SER A 36 -13.48 5.16 -5.69
C SER A 36 -12.45 6.27 -5.39
N LEU A 37 -11.74 6.17 -4.27
CA LEU A 37 -10.67 7.11 -3.93
C LEU A 37 -9.52 7.09 -4.94
N ILE A 38 -9.18 5.92 -5.50
CA ILE A 38 -8.12 5.78 -6.51
C ILE A 38 -8.61 6.25 -7.88
N PHE A 39 -9.73 5.71 -8.36
CA PHE A 39 -10.15 5.85 -9.77
C PHE A 39 -11.06 7.06 -10.02
N GLU A 40 -11.98 7.37 -9.12
CA GLU A 40 -12.96 8.44 -9.34
C GLU A 40 -12.48 9.79 -8.79
N HIS A 41 -11.87 9.78 -7.61
CA HIS A 41 -11.51 11.00 -6.91
C HIS A 41 -10.03 11.38 -7.02
N ASN A 42 -9.20 10.51 -7.61
CA ASN A 42 -7.75 10.70 -7.75
C ASN A 42 -7.07 11.15 -6.44
N ARG A 43 -7.42 10.48 -5.33
CA ARG A 43 -6.93 10.76 -3.96
C ARG A 43 -5.74 9.88 -3.58
N SER A 44 -4.95 9.42 -4.54
CA SER A 44 -3.78 8.56 -4.33
C SER A 44 -2.77 9.15 -3.33
N ARG A 45 -2.52 10.46 -3.39
CA ARG A 45 -1.66 11.15 -2.40
C ARG A 45 -2.22 11.13 -0.98
N PHE A 46 -3.55 11.19 -0.83
CA PHE A 46 -4.20 11.11 0.47
C PHE A 46 -4.09 9.71 1.05
N ILE A 47 -4.34 8.68 0.23
CA ILE A 47 -4.16 7.27 0.63
C ILE A 47 -2.71 7.02 1.04
N ALA A 48 -1.75 7.42 0.20
CA ALA A 48 -0.32 7.29 0.48
C ALA A 48 0.05 8.03 1.78
N ALA A 49 -0.38 9.28 1.95
CA ALA A 49 -0.13 10.03 3.18
C ALA A 49 -0.72 9.35 4.42
N CYS A 50 -1.80 8.56 4.32
CA CYS A 50 -2.32 7.82 5.47
C CYS A 50 -1.50 6.55 5.75
N LEU A 51 -1.13 5.80 4.71
CA LEU A 51 -0.52 4.46 4.84
C LEU A 51 1.02 4.46 4.79
N GLU A 52 1.67 5.57 4.47
CA GLU A 52 3.11 5.74 4.60
C GLU A 52 3.56 5.71 6.07
N THR A 53 4.76 5.19 6.30
CA THR A 53 5.41 5.19 7.62
C THR A 53 5.88 6.60 8.00
N THR A 54 6.01 6.85 9.31
CA THR A 54 6.55 8.10 9.84
C THR A 54 7.90 8.47 9.19
N SER A 55 8.01 9.71 8.73
CA SER A 55 9.23 10.31 8.18
C SER A 55 9.90 11.23 9.20
N SER A 56 11.16 11.63 8.93
CA SER A 56 11.89 12.60 9.76
C SER A 56 11.25 14.00 9.80
N TYR A 57 10.33 14.30 8.87
CA TYR A 57 9.64 15.58 8.79
C TYR A 57 8.29 15.57 9.51
N ASP A 58 7.83 14.41 9.99
CA ASP A 58 6.56 14.30 10.70
C ASP A 58 6.65 14.89 12.11
N LEU A 59 5.59 15.59 12.51
CA LEU A 59 5.51 16.24 13.83
C LEU A 59 5.27 15.26 14.99
N PHE A 60 4.93 14.01 14.67
CA PHE A 60 4.65 12.94 15.62
C PHE A 60 4.84 11.57 14.98
N ASP A 61 4.87 10.53 15.81
CA ASP A 61 4.96 9.16 15.32
C ASP A 61 3.56 8.66 14.88
N ARG A 62 3.40 8.46 13.58
CA ARG A 62 2.16 7.99 12.96
C ARG A 62 2.12 6.46 13.01
N GLN A 63 1.37 5.95 13.98
CA GLN A 63 1.13 4.52 14.10
C GLN A 63 -0.27 4.17 13.61
N VAL A 64 -0.32 3.52 12.45
CA VAL A 64 -1.55 2.92 11.94
C VAL A 64 -1.81 1.64 12.74
N PRO A 65 -2.99 1.46 13.35
CA PRO A 65 -3.34 0.20 14.01
C PRO A 65 -3.19 -0.97 13.05
N ALA A 66 -2.58 -2.07 13.50
CA ALA A 66 -2.26 -3.22 12.65
C ALA A 66 -3.50 -3.76 11.92
N GLU A 67 -4.61 -3.92 12.64
CA GLU A 67 -5.89 -4.37 12.07
C GLU A 67 -6.42 -3.43 10.97
N MET A 68 -6.29 -2.11 11.18
CA MET A 68 -6.74 -1.12 10.20
C MET A 68 -5.84 -1.11 8.96
N ARG A 69 -4.52 -1.24 9.14
CA ARG A 69 -3.57 -1.38 8.05
C ARG A 69 -3.86 -2.62 7.22
N GLN A 70 -4.14 -3.75 7.89
CA GLN A 70 -4.52 -4.99 7.22
C GLN A 70 -5.77 -4.81 6.35
N LYS A 71 -6.85 -4.21 6.87
CA LYS A 71 -8.06 -3.92 6.09
C LYS A 71 -7.78 -3.06 4.85
N CYS A 72 -6.90 -2.06 4.96
CA CYS A 72 -6.49 -1.26 3.81
C CYS A 72 -5.65 -2.05 2.80
N ASN A 73 -4.74 -2.92 3.27
CA ASN A 73 -3.95 -3.78 2.40
C ASN A 73 -4.83 -4.80 1.67
N GLU A 74 -5.79 -5.41 2.37
CA GLU A 74 -6.78 -6.32 1.79
C GLU A 74 -7.58 -5.63 0.69
N ALA A 75 -8.10 -4.42 0.94
CA ALA A 75 -8.82 -3.64 -0.08
C ALA A 75 -7.96 -3.38 -1.32
N LEU A 76 -6.68 -3.01 -1.15
CA LEU A 76 -5.75 -2.83 -2.28
C LEU A 76 -5.47 -4.13 -3.02
N ALA A 77 -5.29 -5.24 -2.30
CA ALA A 77 -5.05 -6.55 -2.89
C ALA A 77 -6.28 -7.05 -3.68
N GLN A 78 -7.50 -6.81 -3.18
CA GLN A 78 -8.72 -7.13 -3.93
C GLN A 78 -8.85 -6.30 -5.22
N ILE A 79 -8.44 -5.03 -5.21
CA ILE A 79 -8.41 -4.22 -6.44
C ILE A 79 -7.32 -4.73 -7.39
N ALA A 80 -6.15 -5.10 -6.87
CA ALA A 80 -5.05 -5.66 -7.67
C ALA A 80 -5.35 -7.06 -8.24
N LYS A 81 -6.34 -7.75 -7.68
CA LYS A 81 -6.83 -9.06 -8.15
C LYS A 81 -7.73 -8.96 -9.39
N GLN A 82 -8.25 -7.77 -9.71
CA GLN A 82 -9.06 -7.57 -10.91
C GLN A 82 -8.27 -8.01 -12.15
N GLU A 83 -8.98 -8.48 -13.18
CA GLU A 83 -8.32 -8.97 -14.39
C GLU A 83 -7.47 -7.86 -15.03
N PHE A 84 -6.23 -8.19 -15.36
CA PHE A 84 -5.34 -7.29 -16.05
C PHE A 84 -5.53 -7.39 -17.56
N VAL A 85 -6.24 -6.42 -18.14
CA VAL A 85 -6.33 -6.22 -19.59
C VAL A 85 -5.45 -5.02 -19.96
N PRO A 86 -4.33 -5.23 -20.70
CA PRO A 86 -3.44 -4.14 -21.07
C PRO A 86 -4.16 -3.08 -21.91
N MET A 87 -3.98 -1.80 -21.55
CA MET A 87 -4.55 -0.66 -22.29
C MET A 87 -6.07 -0.78 -22.47
N ASP A 88 -6.78 -1.24 -21.44
CA ASP A 88 -8.24 -1.35 -21.46
C ASP A 88 -8.89 0.01 -21.79
N ASN A 89 -9.87 -0.03 -22.69
CA ASN A 89 -10.61 1.15 -23.14
C ASN A 89 -11.69 1.58 -22.14
N GLU A 90 -12.14 0.68 -21.26
CA GLU A 90 -13.16 1.00 -20.26
C GLU A 90 -12.53 1.56 -18.99
N ARG A 91 -11.60 0.80 -18.38
CA ARG A 91 -10.94 1.22 -17.14
C ARG A 91 -9.56 0.59 -17.00
N PHE A 92 -8.55 1.44 -16.84
CA PHE A 92 -7.20 0.98 -16.54
C PHE A 92 -7.15 0.15 -15.26
N HIS A 93 -6.44 -0.98 -15.33
CA HIS A 93 -6.11 -1.77 -14.16
C HIS A 93 -5.29 -0.95 -13.16
N LEU A 94 -5.32 -1.33 -11.87
CA LEU A 94 -4.62 -0.64 -10.79
C LEU A 94 -3.16 -0.31 -11.11
N ILE A 95 -2.47 -1.23 -11.78
CA ILE A 95 -1.03 -1.13 -12.09
C ILE A 95 -0.72 -0.19 -13.26
N GLU A 96 -1.67 0.04 -14.15
CA GLU A 96 -1.55 0.98 -15.30
C GLU A 96 -2.13 2.36 -14.96
N HIS A 97 -3.15 2.40 -14.11
CA HIS A 97 -3.78 3.65 -13.70
C HIS A 97 -2.79 4.54 -12.95
N PRO A 98 -2.55 5.81 -13.36
CA PRO A 98 -1.53 6.67 -12.75
C PRO A 98 -1.67 6.82 -11.23
N ALA A 99 -2.91 6.98 -10.74
CA ALA A 99 -3.18 7.10 -9.31
C ALA A 99 -3.07 5.75 -8.58
N GLY A 100 -3.44 4.65 -9.26
CA GLY A 100 -3.38 3.29 -8.71
C GLY A 100 -1.94 2.85 -8.55
N HIS A 101 -1.16 2.99 -9.62
CA HIS A 101 0.27 2.73 -9.65
C HIS A 101 1.02 3.52 -8.57
N PHE A 102 0.77 4.84 -8.48
CA PHE A 102 1.38 5.67 -7.44
C PHE A 102 1.07 5.15 -6.02
N THR A 103 -0.20 4.81 -5.76
CA THR A 103 -0.65 4.30 -4.45
C THR A 103 0.06 3.01 -4.11
N LEU A 104 0.09 2.05 -5.04
CA LEU A 104 0.76 0.77 -4.87
C LEU A 104 2.26 0.96 -4.56
N MET A 105 2.94 1.82 -5.32
CA MET A 105 4.36 2.09 -5.13
C MET A 105 4.69 2.81 -3.82
N ALA A 106 3.86 3.77 -3.42
CA ALA A 106 4.06 4.50 -2.17
C ALA A 106 3.99 3.55 -0.97
N ILE A 107 3.01 2.64 -0.96
CA ILE A 107 2.78 1.74 0.16
C ILE A 107 3.81 0.59 0.16
N LEU A 108 4.12 -0.02 -0.99
CA LEU A 108 5.13 -1.09 -1.07
C LEU A 108 6.54 -0.62 -0.65
N ARG A 109 6.82 0.68 -0.75
CA ARG A 109 8.08 1.27 -0.26
C ARG A 109 8.22 1.16 1.25
N CYS A 110 7.10 1.20 1.97
CA CYS A 110 7.07 1.13 3.43
C CYS A 110 7.25 -0.28 3.98
N ASP A 111 7.09 -1.33 3.17
CA ASP A 111 7.16 -2.73 3.63
C ASP A 111 8.41 -3.05 4.46
N ASN A 112 9.57 -2.49 4.09
CA ASN A 112 10.83 -2.74 4.78
C ASN A 112 10.86 -2.21 6.22
N ALA A 113 10.07 -1.17 6.50
CA ALA A 113 9.96 -0.55 7.82
C ALA A 113 8.80 -1.14 8.65
N LEU A 114 8.05 -2.10 8.09
CA LEU A 114 6.87 -2.69 8.71
C LEU A 114 7.11 -4.15 9.12
N PRO A 115 6.44 -4.62 10.19
CA PRO A 115 6.28 -6.04 10.49
C PRO A 115 5.68 -6.81 9.30
N GLU A 116 6.02 -8.09 9.16
CA GLU A 116 5.65 -8.90 7.98
C GLU A 116 4.14 -8.98 7.74
N ASP A 117 3.36 -9.15 8.81
CA ASP A 117 1.90 -9.19 8.84
C ASP A 117 1.23 -7.87 8.42
N GLN A 118 1.99 -6.78 8.32
CA GLN A 118 1.49 -5.45 7.95
C GLN A 118 1.95 -5.00 6.56
N ARG A 119 2.70 -5.84 5.83
CA ARG A 119 3.26 -5.53 4.51
C ARG A 119 2.22 -5.73 3.43
N LEU A 120 2.14 -4.78 2.50
CA LEU A 120 1.27 -4.93 1.34
C LEU A 120 1.75 -6.06 0.42
N SER A 121 3.07 -6.25 0.28
CA SER A 121 3.59 -7.37 -0.53
C SER A 121 3.13 -8.73 -0.03
N VAL A 122 3.03 -8.94 1.29
CA VAL A 122 2.56 -10.19 1.89
C VAL A 122 1.08 -10.39 1.59
N GLU A 123 0.27 -9.34 1.75
CA GLU A 123 -1.17 -9.40 1.47
C GLU A 123 -1.46 -9.69 -0.01
N ILE A 124 -0.74 -9.02 -0.93
CA ILE A 124 -0.85 -9.28 -2.37
C ILE A 124 -0.48 -10.73 -2.68
N VAL A 125 0.62 -11.23 -2.11
CA VAL A 125 1.05 -12.63 -2.28
C VAL A 125 -0.01 -13.59 -1.78
N ASN A 126 -0.70 -13.29 -0.68
CA ASN A 126 -1.73 -14.15 -0.10
C ASN A 126 -3.04 -14.13 -0.88
N THR A 127 -3.43 -12.96 -1.40
CA THR A 127 -4.72 -12.77 -2.09
C THR A 127 -4.69 -13.19 -3.56
N LEU A 128 -3.59 -12.93 -4.28
CA LEU A 128 -3.51 -13.16 -5.73
C LEU A 128 -3.06 -14.58 -6.08
N SER A 129 -3.60 -15.10 -7.18
CA SER A 129 -3.15 -16.32 -7.84
C SER A 129 -1.80 -16.10 -8.55
N LYS A 130 -1.18 -17.18 -9.03
CA LYS A 130 0.11 -17.10 -9.74
C LYS A 130 -0.02 -16.31 -11.05
N GLU A 131 -1.16 -16.43 -11.73
CA GLU A 131 -1.47 -15.78 -12.99
C GLU A 131 -1.70 -14.27 -12.80
N GLU A 132 -2.42 -13.89 -11.74
CA GLU A 132 -2.69 -12.49 -11.36
C GLU A 132 -1.42 -11.77 -10.88
N LEU A 133 -0.47 -12.49 -10.28
CA LEU A 133 0.79 -11.92 -9.79
C LEU A 133 1.71 -11.45 -10.92
N GLY A 134 1.71 -12.12 -12.08
CA GLY A 134 2.65 -11.84 -13.17
C GLY A 134 2.74 -10.34 -13.56
N PRO A 135 1.62 -9.70 -13.92
CA PRO A 135 1.57 -8.28 -14.27
C PRO A 135 2.03 -7.36 -13.13
N VAL A 136 1.59 -7.64 -11.89
CA VAL A 136 1.92 -6.85 -10.70
C VAL A 136 3.43 -6.91 -10.43
N VAL A 137 4.02 -8.09 -10.49
CA VAL A 137 5.45 -8.32 -10.24
C VAL A 137 6.30 -7.62 -11.30
N VAL A 138 5.95 -7.72 -12.58
CA VAL A 138 6.70 -7.06 -13.66
C VAL A 138 6.74 -5.55 -13.44
N ILE A 139 5.63 -4.91 -13.09
CA ILE A 139 5.59 -3.46 -12.90
C ILE A 139 6.31 -3.02 -11.62
N VAL A 140 6.18 -3.79 -10.52
CA VAL A 140 6.94 -3.54 -9.29
C VAL A 140 8.44 -3.66 -9.55
N ILE A 141 8.90 -4.65 -10.32
CA ILE A 141 10.32 -4.87 -10.64
C ILE A 141 10.83 -3.80 -11.60
N VAL A 142 10.15 -3.53 -12.71
CA VAL A 142 10.61 -2.57 -13.74
C VAL A 142 10.86 -1.18 -13.14
N TYR A 143 9.99 -0.71 -12.24
CA TYR A 143 10.17 0.60 -11.60
C TYR A 143 11.12 0.58 -10.40
N ARG A 144 11.31 -0.57 -9.73
CA ARG A 144 12.23 -0.69 -8.58
C ARG A 144 13.66 -1.08 -8.98
N CYS A 145 13.87 -1.59 -10.19
CA CYS A 145 15.19 -1.60 -10.86
C CYS A 145 15.77 -0.18 -11.01
N TYR A 146 14.95 0.87 -10.87
CA TYR A 146 15.40 2.26 -10.73
C TYR A 146 15.69 2.69 -9.27
N HIS A 147 15.22 1.98 -8.23
CA HIS A 147 15.45 2.32 -6.80
C HIS A 147 15.34 1.10 -5.84
N ASN A 148 16.49 0.68 -5.29
CA ASN A 148 16.84 -0.40 -4.33
C ASN A 148 15.79 -1.11 -3.40
N SER A 149 16.18 -2.30 -2.91
CA SER A 149 15.39 -3.56 -2.84
C SER A 149 15.09 -4.18 -1.45
N HIS A 150 13.92 -4.88 -1.32
CA HIS A 150 13.68 -6.07 -0.46
C HIS A 150 12.30 -6.75 -0.71
N SER A 151 11.21 -6.01 -0.94
CA SER A 151 9.85 -6.59 -1.15
C SER A 151 9.74 -7.46 -2.41
N GLU A 152 10.65 -7.25 -3.37
CA GLU A 152 10.80 -8.04 -4.59
C GLU A 152 11.06 -9.53 -4.31
N LYS A 153 11.84 -9.86 -3.27
CA LYS A 153 12.20 -11.26 -2.99
C LYS A 153 10.99 -12.12 -2.61
N LEU A 154 10.00 -11.56 -1.92
CA LEU A 154 8.76 -12.25 -1.53
C LEU A 154 7.88 -12.54 -2.75
N LEU A 155 7.67 -11.52 -3.58
CA LEU A 155 6.88 -11.62 -4.82
C LEU A 155 7.52 -12.59 -5.83
N ILE A 156 8.84 -12.50 -6.02
CA ILE A 156 9.60 -13.39 -6.92
C ILE A 156 9.60 -14.83 -6.40
N LYS A 157 9.75 -15.06 -5.09
CA LYS A 157 9.82 -16.42 -4.53
C LYS A 157 8.55 -17.23 -4.81
N LYS A 158 7.35 -16.65 -4.65
CA LYS A 158 6.09 -17.34 -4.98
C LYS A 158 5.94 -17.56 -6.49
N SER A 159 6.37 -16.60 -7.32
CA SER A 159 6.38 -16.74 -8.79
C SER A 159 7.39 -17.78 -9.30
N ASN A 160 8.51 -18.00 -8.60
CA ASN A 160 9.54 -18.96 -9.01
C ASN A 160 9.29 -20.37 -8.47
N SER A 161 8.68 -20.51 -7.28
CA SER A 161 8.31 -21.83 -6.71
C SER A 161 7.33 -22.60 -7.61
N SER A 162 6.61 -21.93 -8.52
CA SER A 162 5.76 -22.58 -9.51
C SER A 162 6.51 -23.08 -10.76
N LYS A 163 7.66 -22.50 -11.09
CA LYS A 163 8.48 -22.97 -12.22
C LYS A 163 9.14 -24.32 -11.91
N GLU A 164 9.47 -24.55 -10.63
CA GLU A 164 10.00 -25.84 -10.17
C GLU A 164 8.92 -26.93 -10.14
N GLU A 165 7.65 -26.60 -9.83
CA GLU A 165 6.54 -27.57 -9.89
C GLU A 165 6.16 -27.97 -11.33
N VAL A 166 6.27 -27.08 -12.31
CA VAL A 166 6.01 -27.40 -13.73
C VAL A 166 7.16 -28.19 -14.36
N SER A 167 8.40 -28.04 -13.86
CA SER A 167 9.56 -28.83 -14.28
C SER A 167 9.53 -30.30 -13.83
N GLN A 168 8.61 -30.67 -12.92
CA GLN A 168 8.45 -32.05 -12.45
C GLN A 168 7.27 -32.79 -13.13
N ILE A 169 6.57 -32.13 -14.05
CA ILE A 169 5.41 -32.69 -14.79
C ILE A 169 5.69 -32.82 -16.31
N VAL A 170 6.89 -32.46 -16.79
CA VAL A 170 7.31 -32.65 -18.19
C VAL A 170 8.43 -33.68 -18.29
#